data_AF-A0A371JXK8-F1
#
_entry.id   AF-A0A371JXK8-F1
#
_cell.length_a   1.000
_cell.length_b   1.000
_cell.length_c   1.000
_cell.angle_alpha   90.00
_cell.angle_beta   90.00
_cell.angle_gamma   90.00
#
_symmetry.space_group_name_H-M   'P 1'
#
loop_
_entity.id
_entity.type
_entity.pdbx_description
1 polymer ?
#
loop_
_entity_poly.entity_id
_entity_poly.type
_entity_poly.pdbx_seq_one_letter_code
_entity_poly.pdbx_strand_id
1 'polypeptide(L)' 'MNAARRRRGPAPAVPGDEAEPAVNIVNLSDSEFAVLTALREIGYGQVEVVVHASQIVQITRSQRVRVDEGRSRPL' A
#
# COMPACT_ATOMS: atom_id res chain seq x y z
N MET A 1 36.50 32.25 -39.87
CA MET A 1 35.35 33.04 -39.37
C MET A 1 34.09 32.25 -39.69
N ASN A 2 33.46 31.60 -38.69
CA ASN A 2 32.18 30.89 -38.88
C ASN A 2 31.27 31.20 -37.69
N ALA A 3 30.24 31.99 -37.94
CA ALA A 3 29.20 32.30 -36.97
C ALA A 3 27.84 32.10 -37.64
N ALA A 4 27.20 30.98 -37.36
CA ALA A 4 25.79 30.77 -37.66
C ALA A 4 25.11 30.13 -36.45
N ARG A 5 24.61 31.01 -35.58
CA ARG A 5 23.60 30.71 -34.57
C ARG A 5 22.39 30.06 -35.25
N ARG A 6 21.98 28.88 -34.79
CA ARG A 6 20.55 28.51 -34.76
C ARG A 6 20.19 28.09 -33.34
N ARG A 7 19.31 28.91 -32.76
CA ARG A 7 18.82 28.83 -31.39
C ARG A 7 18.06 27.51 -31.21
N ARG A 8 18.58 26.61 -30.38
CA ARG A 8 17.79 25.54 -29.78
C ARG A 8 17.15 26.14 -28.53
N GLY A 9 15.87 26.48 -28.59
CA GLY A 9 15.12 26.84 -27.38
C GLY A 9 15.12 25.65 -26.42
N PRO A 10 15.06 25.89 -25.10
CA PRO A 10 14.92 24.80 -24.14
C PRO A 10 13.61 24.04 -24.42
N ALA A 11 13.69 22.72 -24.49
CA ALA A 11 12.53 21.84 -24.59
C ALA A 11 11.58 22.07 -23.40
N PRO A 12 10.26 21.87 -23.55
CA PRO A 12 9.35 21.92 -22.42
C PRO A 12 9.80 20.90 -21.37
N ALA A 13 9.97 21.36 -20.13
CA ALA A 13 10.16 20.49 -18.99
C ALA A 13 8.95 19.56 -18.91
N VAL A 14 9.17 18.27 -19.10
CA VAL A 14 8.19 17.23 -18.76
C VAL A 14 7.88 17.38 -17.27
N PRO A 15 6.65 17.72 -16.86
CA PRO A 15 6.26 17.63 -15.46
C PRO A 15 5.95 16.16 -15.20
N GLY A 16 7.01 15.37 -15.05
CA GLY A 16 6.94 13.98 -14.59
C GLY A 16 7.64 13.93 -13.25
N ASP A 17 6.91 14.22 -12.19
CA ASP A 17 7.20 13.77 -10.83
C ASP A 17 5.91 13.98 -10.03
N GLU A 18 4.89 13.17 -10.33
CA GLU A 18 3.98 12.75 -9.27
C GLU A 18 4.88 12.01 -8.31
N ALA A 19 5.44 12.73 -7.33
CA ALA A 19 6.33 12.20 -6.33
C ALA A 19 5.69 10.91 -5.80
N GLU A 20 6.17 9.75 -6.25
CA GLU A 20 5.82 8.49 -5.63
C GLU A 20 6.14 8.74 -4.16
N PRO A 21 5.16 8.70 -3.24
CA PRO A 21 5.44 9.03 -1.87
C PRO A 21 6.56 8.07 -1.48
N ALA A 22 7.71 8.61 -1.14
CA ALA A 22 8.80 7.85 -0.58
C ALA A 22 8.28 7.36 0.76
N VAL A 23 7.52 6.26 0.75
CA VAL A 23 6.97 5.65 1.94
C VAL A 23 8.19 5.12 2.66
N ASN A 24 8.70 5.91 3.59
CA ASN A 24 9.77 5.51 4.46
C ASN A 24 9.15 4.51 5.46
N ILE A 25 9.09 3.22 5.08
CA ILE A 25 8.47 2.12 5.85
C ILE A 25 9.14 1.91 7.23
N VAL A 26 10.23 2.63 7.52
CA VAL A 26 11.10 2.39 8.67
C VAL A 26 10.52 2.92 10.00
N ASN A 27 9.51 3.81 9.97
CA ASN A 27 8.87 4.36 11.17
C ASN A 27 7.34 4.27 11.10
N LEU A 28 6.81 3.04 11.14
CA LEU A 28 5.36 2.83 11.27
C LEU A 28 4.92 3.05 12.72
N SER A 29 3.79 3.72 12.90
CA SER A 29 3.07 3.67 14.17
C SER A 29 2.51 2.27 14.43
N ASP A 30 2.23 1.95 15.69
CA ASP A 30 1.68 0.65 16.09
C ASP A 30 0.40 0.29 15.32
N SER A 31 -0.47 1.28 15.09
CA SER A 31 -1.72 1.09 14.36
C SER A 31 -1.50 0.81 12.87
N GLU A 32 -0.54 1.48 12.23
CA GLU A 32 -0.19 1.22 10.83
C GLU A 32 0.45 -0.17 10.67
N PHE A 33 1.32 -0.53 11.61
CA PHE A 33 1.89 -1.88 11.67
C PHE A 33 0.80 -2.95 11.83
N ALA A 34 -0.20 -2.70 12.69
CA ALA A 34 -1.32 -3.60 12.88
C ALA A 34 -2.17 -3.78 11.61
N VAL A 35 -2.40 -2.72 10.84
CA VAL A 35 -3.10 -2.81 9.54
C VAL A 35 -2.30 -3.67 8.56
N LEU A 36 -1.00 -3.40 8.43
CA LEU A 36 -0.14 -4.17 7.53
C LEU A 36 -0.05 -5.65 7.93
N THR A 37 -0.03 -5.92 9.23
CA THR A 37 -0.05 -7.29 9.76
C THR A 37 -1.37 -7.99 9.40
N ALA A 38 -2.51 -7.34 9.64
CA ALA A 38 -3.82 -7.88 9.29
C ALA A 38 -3.95 -8.19 7.79
N LEU A 39 -3.40 -7.33 6.92
CA LEU A 39 -3.36 -7.54 5.47
C LEU A 39 -2.42 -8.67 5.06
N ARG A 40 -1.30 -8.89 5.75
CA ARG A 40 -0.36 -9.98 5.44
C ARG A 40 -0.91 -11.35 5.84
N GLU A 41 -1.69 -11.39 6.92
CA GLU A 41 -2.21 -12.65 7.46
C GLU A 41 -3.53 -13.08 6.81
N ILE A 42 -4.23 -12.19 6.12
CA ILE A 42 -5.53 -12.52 5.54
C ILE A 42 -5.38 -13.38 4.28
N GLY A 43 -5.87 -14.62 4.34
CA GLY A 43 -5.86 -15.51 3.17
C GLY A 43 -6.95 -15.18 2.16
N TYR A 44 -8.21 -15.13 2.61
CA TYR A 44 -9.36 -14.76 1.78
C TYR A 44 -10.43 -14.09 2.64
N GLY A 45 -10.61 -12.78 2.46
CA GLY A 45 -11.48 -11.98 3.29
C GLY A 45 -11.35 -10.49 3.05
N GLN A 46 -11.73 -9.71 4.06
CA GLN A 46 -11.65 -8.26 4.07
C GLN A 46 -10.99 -7.74 5.36
N VAL A 47 -10.33 -6.60 5.24
CA VAL A 47 -9.85 -5.78 6.37
C VAL A 47 -10.52 -4.41 6.23
N GLU A 48 -11.26 -4.01 7.26
CA GLU A 48 -11.90 -2.70 7.38
C GLU A 48 -11.14 -1.86 8.39
N VAL A 49 -10.84 -0.60 8.03
CA VAL A 49 -10.11 0.34 8.89
C VAL A 49 -10.98 1.57 9.12
N VAL A 50 -11.21 1.92 10.38
CA VAL A 50 -11.94 3.14 10.76
C VAL A 50 -10.94 4.19 11.21
N VAL A 51 -11.04 5.36 10.61
CA VAL A 51 -10.20 6.52 10.90
C VAL A 51 -11.04 7.63 11.53
N HIS A 52 -10.58 8.18 12.64
CA HIS A 52 -11.17 9.34 13.28
C HIS A 52 -10.07 10.36 13.60
N ALA A 53 -10.28 11.63 13.26
CA ALA A 53 -9.28 12.70 13.46
C ALA A 53 -7.87 12.34 12.93
N SER A 54 -7.81 11.76 11.72
CA SER A 54 -6.56 11.30 11.08
C SER A 54 -5.80 10.20 11.84
N GLN A 55 -6.46 9.50 12.76
CA GLN A 55 -5.90 8.37 13.50
C GLN A 55 -6.71 7.11 13.26
N ILE A 56 -6.03 5.97 13.12
CA ILE A 56 -6.67 4.65 13.05
C ILE A 56 -7.21 4.32 14.45
N VAL A 57 -8.53 4.14 14.57
CA VAL A 57 -9.20 3.84 15.84
C VAL A 57 -9.77 2.43 15.91
N GLN A 58 -9.95 1.78 14.76
CA GLN A 58 -10.43 0.40 14.69
C GLN A 58 -9.91 -0.29 13.44
N ILE A 59 -9.56 -1.57 13.61
CA ILE A 59 -9.21 -2.49 12.52
C ILE A 59 -10.06 -3.75 12.70
N THR A 60 -10.88 -4.07 11.71
CA THR A 60 -11.73 -5.27 11.72
C THR A 60 -11.32 -6.19 10.58
N ARG A 61 -11.01 -7.45 10.92
CA ARG A 61 -10.69 -8.49 9.94
C ARG A 61 -11.84 -9.48 9.86
N SER A 62 -12.27 -9.80 8.64
CA SER A 62 -13.29 -10.83 8.41
C SER A 62 -12.83 -11.75 7.30
N GLN A 63 -12.86 -13.06 7.56
CA GLN A 63 -12.38 -14.05 6.59
C GLN A 63 -13.33 -15.23 6.50
N ARG A 64 -13.43 -15.81 5.31
CA ARG A 64 -14.19 -17.05 5.09
C ARG A 64 -13.19 -18.20 5.10
N VAL A 65 -13.27 -19.05 6.11
CA VAL A 65 -12.46 -20.26 6.21
C VAL A 65 -13.23 -21.40 5.55
N ARG A 66 -12.61 -22.07 4.57
CA ARG A 66 -13.15 -23.35 4.08
C ARG A 66 -12.87 -24.38 5.17
N VAL A 67 -13.94 -24.95 5.73
CA VAL A 67 -13.82 -26.08 6.64
C VAL A 67 -13.67 -27.30 5.75
N ASP A 68 -12.45 -27.82 5.61
CA ASP A 68 -12.26 -29.13 4.99
C ASP A 68 -12.85 -30.18 5.92
N GLU A 69 -13.87 -30.91 5.48
CA GLU A 69 -14.44 -32.05 6.18
C GLU A 69 -13.46 -33.24 6.10
N GLY A 70 -12.32 -33.09 6.77
CA GLY A 70 -11.37 -34.16 7.01
C GLY A 70 -12.00 -35.18 7.95
N ARG A 71 -12.71 -36.15 7.37
CA ARG A 71 -13.14 -37.44 7.94
C ARG A 71 -12.41 -37.78 9.25
N SER A 72 -13.04 -37.48 10.38
CA SER A 72 -12.72 -38.13 11.65
C SER A 72 -13.21 -39.56 11.55
N ARG A 73 -12.36 -40.48 11.07
CA ARG A 73 -12.54 -41.91 11.31
C ARG A 73 -11.64 -42.26 12.50
N PRO A 74 -12.19 -42.49 13.70
CA PRO A 74 -11.41 -43.14 14.74
C PRO A 74 -11.09 -44.56 14.28
N LEU A 75 -9.82 -44.96 14.44
CA LEU A 75 -9.37 -46.34 14.31
C LEU A 75 -9.83 -47.15 15.53
#